data_AF-A0A6G7SRG8-F1
#
_entry.id   AF-A0A6G7SRG8-F1
#
_cell.length_a   1.000
_cell.length_b   1.000
_cell.length_c   1.000
_cell.angle_alpha   90.00
_cell.angle_beta   90.00
_cell.angle_gamma   90.00
#
_symmetry.space_group_name_H-M   'P 1'
#
loop_
_entity.id
_entity.type
_entity.pdbx_description
1 polymer ?
#
loop_
_entity_poly.entity_id
_entity_poly.type
_entity_poly.pdbx_seq_one_letter_code
_entity_poly.pdbx_strand_id
1 'polypeptide(L)'
;MVRQRSGRPSAPVCRLLWRNAVAVVPVRRLALLGGGFSTDDDELLDDWVLGHSRASRPKVCFVPTASGDAPAYVERFLTVFRSRDCEPSVLPLFRRELDDEALRRFLLSQDVVYVGGGNTANLLAVWRTHGVDRLLREAYDRGTLLCGISAGANCWAEGSHTDSFGPLTFLPDGLGLLSGSVCPHYDSEPGRRSSYQAAVATGALPAGWALEDGVGALFMAGVLTETVTRTPQAHLYQVEPDGDSGVKERAVPGFPLLGTVAETLAAGRSLPPAFPPLGR
;
A
#
# COMPACT_ATOMS: atom_id res chain seq x y z
N MET A 1 77.93 -6.41 34.55
CA MET A 1 77.12 -7.61 34.88
C MET A 1 75.81 -7.11 35.48
N VAL A 2 74.65 -7.52 34.92
CA VAL A 2 73.28 -7.39 35.50
C VAL A 2 72.71 -5.95 35.53
N ARG A 3 71.46 -5.62 35.18
CA ARG A 3 70.32 -6.17 34.41
C ARG A 3 69.39 -4.98 34.11
N GLN A 4 68.61 -5.11 33.04
CA GLN A 4 67.50 -4.24 32.62
C GLN A 4 66.44 -4.00 33.71
N ARG A 5 65.74 -2.85 33.63
CA ARG A 5 64.27 -2.83 33.46
C ARG A 5 63.78 -1.49 32.88
N SER A 6 63.15 -1.62 31.72
CA SER A 6 62.37 -0.63 30.97
C SER A 6 60.91 -0.61 31.47
N GLY A 7 60.23 0.53 31.35
CA GLY A 7 58.81 0.66 31.71
C GLY A 7 58.17 2.00 31.32
N ARG A 8 57.82 2.09 30.02
CA ARG A 8 56.83 2.92 29.27
C ARG A 8 56.13 4.15 29.91
N PRO A 9 55.95 5.25 29.13
CA PRO A 9 55.01 6.33 29.45
C PRO A 9 53.55 6.00 29.02
N SER A 10 52.64 6.73 29.65
CA SER A 10 51.17 6.70 29.61
C SER A 10 50.52 6.52 28.22
N ALA A 11 49.55 5.60 28.14
CA ALA A 11 48.57 5.53 27.06
C ALA A 11 47.41 6.52 27.33
N PRO A 12 46.85 7.20 26.30
CA PRO A 12 45.64 7.97 26.46
C PRO A 12 44.43 7.03 26.55
N VAL A 13 43.57 7.27 27.54
CA VAL A 13 42.28 6.60 27.67
C VAL A 13 41.35 7.16 26.58
N CYS A 14 41.29 6.47 25.45
CA CYS A 14 40.22 6.65 24.47
C CYS A 14 38.91 6.18 25.11
N ARG A 15 38.13 7.12 25.65
CA ARG A 15 36.73 6.89 26.01
C ARG A 15 35.95 6.63 24.72
N LEU A 16 35.61 5.37 24.50
CA LEU A 16 34.68 4.95 23.46
C LEU A 16 33.28 5.44 23.87
N LEU A 17 32.85 6.60 23.38
CA LEU A 17 31.46 7.03 23.45
C LEU A 17 30.72 6.40 22.26
N TRP A 18 30.29 5.14 22.42
CA TRP A 18 29.29 4.57 21.52
C TRP A 18 27.96 5.28 21.81
N ARG A 19 27.65 6.32 21.02
CA ARG A 19 26.33 6.95 21.00
C ARG A 19 25.32 5.89 20.59
N ASN A 20 24.29 5.72 21.42
CA ASN A 20 23.09 4.93 21.15
C ASN A 20 22.59 5.19 19.72
N ALA A 21 22.82 4.25 18.80
CA ALA A 21 22.12 4.22 17.54
C ALA A 21 20.67 3.84 17.87
N VAL A 22 19.77 4.84 17.88
CA VAL A 22 18.34 4.58 17.92
C VAL A 22 18.02 3.83 16.63
N ALA A 23 17.63 2.56 16.75
CA ALA A 23 17.17 1.80 15.60
C ALA A 23 15.92 2.50 15.04
N VAL A 24 16.05 3.06 13.84
CA VAL A 24 14.90 3.63 13.13
C VAL A 24 14.05 2.47 12.66
N VAL A 25 12.90 2.26 13.30
CA VAL A 25 11.93 1.26 12.85
C VAL A 25 11.32 1.77 11.54
N PRO A 26 11.38 1.00 10.45
CA PRO A 26 10.77 1.41 9.20
C PRO A 26 9.27 1.63 9.38
N VAL A 27 8.78 2.79 8.92
CA VAL A 27 7.33 3.05 8.89
C VAL A 27 6.70 2.16 7.83
N ARG A 28 5.70 1.38 8.25
CA ARG A 28 4.78 0.59 7.41
C ARG A 28 3.93 1.50 6.52
N ARG A 29 3.87 1.24 5.21
CA ARG A 29 3.21 2.13 4.23
C ARG A 29 2.36 1.35 3.25
N LEU A 30 1.12 1.80 3.08
CA LEU A 30 0.12 1.16 2.24
C LEU A 30 -0.61 2.19 1.41
N ALA A 31 -0.73 1.98 0.10
CA ALA A 31 -1.53 2.79 -0.80
C ALA A 31 -2.69 1.96 -1.36
N LEU A 32 -3.90 2.48 -1.23
CA LEU A 32 -5.11 1.92 -1.83
C LEU A 32 -5.51 2.76 -3.03
N LEU A 33 -5.83 2.10 -4.15
CA LEU A 33 -6.33 2.75 -5.36
C LEU A 33 -7.74 2.22 -5.69
N GLY A 34 -8.70 3.13 -5.84
CA GLY A 34 -10.12 2.80 -6.02
C GLY A 34 -10.44 2.08 -7.32
N GLY A 35 -9.68 2.35 -8.38
CA GLY A 35 -9.91 1.81 -9.72
C GLY A 35 -9.31 2.71 -10.80
N GLY A 36 -9.27 2.23 -12.05
CA GLY A 36 -8.81 3.00 -13.21
C GLY A 36 -7.44 2.61 -13.82
N PHE A 37 -6.57 1.88 -13.12
CA PHE A 37 -5.29 1.39 -13.68
C PHE A 37 -5.53 0.38 -14.79
N SER A 38 -5.59 0.87 -16.02
CA SER A 38 -5.79 0.16 -17.29
C SER A 38 -6.59 0.94 -18.32
N THR A 39 -7.46 1.81 -17.84
CA THR A 39 -8.45 2.58 -18.60
C THR A 39 -8.16 4.06 -18.60
N ASP A 40 -7.22 4.49 -17.76
CA ASP A 40 -6.85 5.89 -17.57
C ASP A 40 -5.72 6.30 -18.52
N ASP A 41 -5.93 7.42 -19.21
CA ASP A 41 -4.97 7.96 -20.19
C ASP A 41 -3.84 8.80 -19.56
N ASP A 42 -3.97 9.17 -18.27
CA ASP A 42 -3.13 10.19 -17.61
C ASP A 42 -2.09 9.66 -16.61
N GLU A 43 -2.22 8.38 -16.20
CA GLU A 43 -1.28 7.66 -15.32
C GLU A 43 -0.95 8.38 -13.97
N LEU A 44 -1.78 9.34 -13.54
CA LEU A 44 -1.48 10.25 -12.41
C LEU A 44 -1.32 9.53 -11.06
N LEU A 45 -2.11 8.48 -10.83
CA LEU A 45 -2.03 7.70 -9.61
C LEU A 45 -0.73 6.88 -9.53
N ASP A 46 -0.21 6.42 -10.68
CA ASP A 46 1.05 5.67 -10.72
C ASP A 46 2.23 6.56 -10.35
N ASP A 47 2.25 7.78 -10.89
CA ASP A 47 3.26 8.79 -10.52
C ASP A 47 3.14 9.17 -9.04
N TRP A 48 1.92 9.28 -8.51
CA TRP A 48 1.69 9.58 -7.09
C TRP A 48 2.26 8.47 -6.19
N VAL A 49 2.02 7.19 -6.53
CA VAL A 49 2.62 6.04 -5.82
C VAL A 49 4.14 6.09 -5.86
N LEU A 50 4.73 6.40 -7.02
CA LEU A 50 6.18 6.52 -7.16
C LEU A 50 6.76 7.69 -6.40
N GLY A 51 6.05 8.82 -6.33
CA GLY A 51 6.43 9.98 -5.51
C GLY A 51 6.53 9.66 -4.02
N HIS A 52 5.87 8.59 -3.57
CA HIS A 52 5.99 8.07 -2.21
C HIS A 52 7.16 7.11 -2.01
N SER A 53 7.88 6.69 -3.05
CA SER A 53 9.13 5.92 -2.89
C SER A 53 10.16 6.69 -2.07
N ARG A 54 10.99 5.97 -1.29
CA ARG A 54 12.16 6.54 -0.62
C ARG A 54 13.40 6.58 -1.51
N ALA A 55 13.46 5.72 -2.53
CA ALA A 55 14.53 5.66 -3.50
C ALA A 55 14.26 6.63 -4.65
N SER A 56 15.32 7.30 -5.14
CA SER A 56 15.23 8.17 -6.31
C SER A 56 14.86 7.41 -7.59
N ARG A 57 15.27 6.14 -7.67
CA ARG A 57 14.92 5.21 -8.75
C ARG A 57 14.42 3.89 -8.14
N PRO A 58 13.13 3.80 -7.75
CA PRO A 58 12.61 2.64 -7.02
C PRO A 58 12.62 1.36 -7.85
N LYS A 59 12.84 0.24 -7.16
CA LYS A 59 12.46 -1.09 -7.65
C LYS A 59 10.98 -1.32 -7.43
N VAL A 60 10.25 -1.54 -8.53
CA VAL A 60 8.79 -1.68 -8.53
C VAL A 60 8.44 -3.07 -9.03
N CYS A 61 7.90 -3.91 -8.16
CA CYS A 61 7.42 -5.23 -8.53
C CYS A 61 5.91 -5.20 -8.77
N PHE A 62 5.49 -5.51 -9.99
CA PHE A 62 4.09 -5.80 -10.29
C PHE A 62 3.73 -7.24 -9.96
N VAL A 63 2.61 -7.41 -9.25
CA VAL A 63 2.06 -8.72 -8.89
C VAL A 63 0.70 -8.88 -9.58
N PRO A 64 0.64 -9.52 -10.76
CA PRO A 64 -0.56 -9.61 -11.59
C PRO A 64 -1.51 -10.76 -11.19
N THR A 65 -1.29 -11.40 -10.04
CA THR A 65 -1.94 -12.67 -9.65
C THR A 65 -3.47 -12.62 -9.71
N ALA A 66 -4.08 -11.49 -9.35
CA ALA A 66 -5.54 -11.33 -9.40
C ALA A 66 -6.13 -11.54 -10.80
N SER A 67 -5.36 -11.24 -11.85
CA SER A 67 -5.74 -11.42 -13.25
C SER A 67 -5.37 -12.79 -13.82
N GLY A 68 -4.83 -13.70 -13.01
CA GLY A 68 -4.25 -14.95 -13.51
C GLY A 68 -2.94 -14.76 -14.27
N ASP A 69 -2.16 -13.73 -13.89
CA ASP A 69 -0.93 -13.31 -14.59
C ASP A 69 -1.18 -12.98 -16.07
N ALA A 70 -2.27 -12.26 -16.37
CA ALA A 70 -2.68 -11.94 -17.74
C ALA A 70 -1.56 -11.22 -18.52
N PRO A 71 -1.07 -11.78 -19.65
CA PRO A 71 0.07 -11.20 -20.39
C PRO A 71 -0.14 -9.75 -20.82
N ALA A 72 -1.33 -9.42 -21.34
CA ALA A 72 -1.66 -8.06 -21.76
C ALA A 72 -1.59 -7.04 -20.61
N TYR A 73 -1.94 -7.47 -19.38
CA TYR A 73 -1.87 -6.59 -18.21
C TYR A 73 -0.41 -6.35 -17.78
N VAL A 74 0.39 -7.42 -17.82
CA VAL A 74 1.84 -7.36 -17.59
C VAL A 74 2.53 -6.44 -18.61
N GLU A 75 2.22 -6.59 -19.89
CA GLU A 75 2.76 -5.76 -20.97
C GLU A 75 2.39 -4.29 -20.79
N ARG A 76 1.15 -3.99 -20.41
CA ARG A 76 0.74 -2.61 -20.11
C ARG A 76 1.52 -2.05 -18.93
N PHE A 77 1.60 -2.76 -17.80
CA PHE A 77 2.39 -2.31 -16.66
C PHE A 77 3.84 -2.01 -17.07
N LEU A 78 4.48 -2.91 -17.82
CA LEU A 78 5.85 -2.72 -18.27
C LEU A 78 6.00 -1.54 -19.23
N THR A 79 5.03 -1.31 -20.12
CA THR A 79 5.03 -0.16 -21.05
C THR A 79 5.02 1.15 -20.27
N VAL A 80 4.12 1.24 -19.30
CA VAL A 80 3.92 2.41 -18.42
C VAL A 80 5.14 2.63 -17.53
N PHE A 81 5.62 1.62 -16.81
CA PHE A 81 6.67 1.83 -15.81
C PHE A 81 8.09 1.90 -16.40
N ARG A 82 8.35 1.37 -17.61
CA ARG A 82 9.66 1.50 -18.27
C ARG A 82 9.96 2.91 -18.78
N SER A 83 8.93 3.72 -19.02
CA SER A 83 9.11 5.13 -19.42
C SER A 83 9.44 6.05 -18.22
N ARG A 84 9.36 5.52 -16.99
CA ARG A 84 9.55 6.25 -15.74
C ARG A 84 10.94 6.00 -15.15
N ASP A 85 11.36 6.88 -14.24
CA ASP A 85 12.63 6.72 -13.51
C ASP A 85 12.51 5.67 -12.38
N CYS A 86 12.33 4.41 -12.78
CA CYS A 86 12.23 3.26 -11.87
C CYS A 86 12.87 2.01 -12.48
N GLU A 87 12.90 0.92 -11.71
CA GLU A 87 13.30 -0.41 -12.11
C GLU A 87 12.09 -1.36 -12.03
N PRO A 88 11.28 -1.50 -13.11
CA PRO A 88 10.10 -2.35 -13.09
C PRO A 88 10.46 -3.83 -13.20
N SER A 89 9.77 -4.65 -12.43
CA SER A 89 9.85 -6.11 -12.44
C SER A 89 8.45 -6.71 -12.27
N VAL A 90 8.30 -8.00 -12.54
CA VAL A 90 7.02 -8.71 -12.49
C VAL A 90 7.21 -10.01 -11.72
N LEU A 91 6.26 -10.33 -10.83
CA LEU A 91 6.21 -11.60 -10.13
C LEU A 91 5.05 -12.46 -10.63
N PRO A 92 5.26 -13.31 -11.65
CA PRO A 92 4.28 -14.32 -12.03
C PRO A 92 4.29 -15.48 -11.02
N LEU A 93 3.10 -15.98 -10.66
CA LEU A 93 2.92 -17.12 -9.77
C LEU A 93 2.29 -18.34 -10.48
N PHE A 94 1.47 -18.12 -11.51
CA PHE A 94 0.91 -19.19 -12.33
C PHE A 94 1.96 -19.84 -13.24
N ARG A 95 3.08 -19.15 -13.46
CA ARG A 95 4.31 -19.67 -14.06
C ARG A 95 5.50 -19.35 -13.16
N ARG A 96 5.43 -19.79 -11.90
CA ARG A 96 6.48 -19.55 -10.90
C ARG A 96 7.81 -20.18 -11.33
N GLU A 97 8.85 -19.36 -11.43
CA GLU A 97 10.23 -19.80 -11.72
C GLU A 97 11.14 -19.75 -10.48
N LEU A 98 10.85 -18.85 -9.53
CA LEU A 98 11.67 -18.65 -8.34
C LEU A 98 11.38 -19.72 -7.29
N ASP A 99 12.42 -20.36 -6.75
CA ASP A 99 12.30 -21.15 -5.51
C ASP A 99 11.95 -20.27 -4.31
N ASP A 100 11.73 -20.86 -3.13
CA ASP A 100 11.27 -20.12 -1.94
C ASP A 100 12.27 -19.06 -1.47
N GLU A 101 13.57 -19.34 -1.54
CA GLU A 101 14.61 -18.41 -1.11
C GLU A 101 14.81 -17.27 -2.12
N ALA A 102 14.79 -17.59 -3.42
CA ALA A 102 14.83 -16.60 -4.48
C ALA A 102 13.58 -15.70 -4.47
N LEU A 103 12.40 -16.27 -4.22
CA LEU A 103 11.15 -15.52 -4.09
C LEU A 103 11.21 -14.53 -2.92
N ARG A 104 11.66 -15.00 -1.75
CA ARG A 104 11.87 -14.15 -0.57
C ARG A 104 12.85 -13.03 -0.85
N ARG A 105 14.04 -13.33 -1.39
CA ARG A 105 15.06 -12.32 -1.73
C ARG A 105 14.53 -11.31 -2.73
N PHE A 106 13.79 -11.77 -3.74
CA PHE A 106 13.20 -10.92 -4.77
C PHE A 106 12.19 -9.94 -4.16
N LEU A 107 11.19 -10.41 -3.40
CA LEU A 107 10.18 -9.56 -2.78
C LEU A 107 10.76 -8.58 -1.76
N LEU A 108 11.68 -9.02 -0.90
CA LEU A 108 12.30 -8.17 0.11
C LEU A 108 13.29 -7.14 -0.46
N SER A 109 13.64 -7.25 -1.75
CA SER A 109 14.50 -6.28 -2.44
C SER A 109 13.73 -5.12 -3.10
N GLN A 110 12.39 -5.14 -3.07
CA GLN A 110 11.55 -4.15 -3.73
C GLN A 110 11.31 -2.94 -2.83
N ASP A 111 11.30 -1.75 -3.45
CA ASP A 111 10.88 -0.51 -2.79
C ASP A 111 9.36 -0.37 -2.81
N VAL A 112 8.73 -0.81 -3.91
CA VAL A 112 7.28 -0.79 -4.13
C VAL A 112 6.83 -2.17 -4.63
N VAL A 113 5.75 -2.69 -4.04
CA VAL A 113 5.00 -3.82 -4.60
C VAL A 113 3.64 -3.29 -5.04
N TYR A 114 3.35 -3.40 -6.33
CA TYR A 114 2.11 -2.94 -6.95
C TYR A 114 1.26 -4.15 -7.34
N VAL A 115 0.08 -4.29 -6.76
CA VAL A 115 -0.82 -5.42 -7.00
C VAL A 115 -1.95 -5.01 -7.93
N GLY A 116 -2.06 -5.72 -9.05
CA GLY A 116 -3.08 -5.45 -10.07
C GLY A 116 -4.49 -5.88 -9.66
N GLY A 117 -5.49 -5.42 -10.43
CA GLY A 117 -6.89 -5.83 -10.29
C GLY A 117 -7.19 -7.23 -10.85
N GLY A 118 -8.40 -7.71 -10.59
CA GLY A 118 -8.89 -9.03 -10.99
C GLY A 118 -9.73 -9.68 -9.90
N ASN A 119 -9.50 -10.96 -9.62
CA ASN A 119 -10.25 -11.70 -8.61
C ASN A 119 -9.53 -11.72 -7.25
N THR A 120 -10.17 -11.16 -6.22
CA THR A 120 -9.60 -11.02 -4.86
C THR A 120 -9.46 -12.37 -4.16
N ALA A 121 -10.47 -13.23 -4.24
CA ALA A 121 -10.41 -14.54 -3.60
C ALA A 121 -9.31 -15.42 -4.18
N ASN A 122 -9.18 -15.44 -5.51
CA ASN A 122 -8.17 -16.23 -6.21
C ASN A 122 -6.75 -15.74 -5.90
N LEU A 123 -6.51 -14.42 -5.88
CA LEU A 123 -5.17 -13.90 -5.59
C LEU A 123 -4.72 -14.31 -4.18
N LEU A 124 -5.62 -14.22 -3.18
CA LEU A 124 -5.33 -14.58 -1.79
C LEU A 124 -5.07 -16.09 -1.65
N ALA A 125 -5.86 -16.93 -2.32
CA ALA A 125 -5.67 -18.38 -2.33
C ALA A 125 -4.31 -18.78 -2.93
N VAL A 126 -3.95 -18.18 -4.08
CA VAL A 126 -2.65 -18.41 -4.73
C VAL A 126 -1.52 -17.92 -3.84
N TRP A 127 -1.61 -16.72 -3.27
CA TRP A 127 -0.55 -16.19 -2.41
C TRP A 127 -0.29 -17.05 -1.18
N ARG A 128 -1.33 -17.52 -0.50
CA ARG A 128 -1.17 -18.42 0.66
C ARG A 128 -0.53 -19.75 0.25
N THR A 129 -0.91 -20.28 -0.91
CA THR A 129 -0.31 -21.49 -1.48
C THR A 129 1.19 -21.32 -1.72
N HIS A 130 1.61 -20.15 -2.21
CA HIS A 130 3.01 -19.82 -2.50
C HIS A 130 3.77 -19.14 -1.35
N GLY A 131 3.13 -18.90 -0.20
CA GLY A 131 3.71 -18.17 0.94
C GLY A 131 3.98 -16.69 0.70
N VAL A 132 3.44 -16.10 -0.37
CA VAL A 132 3.62 -14.69 -0.74
C VAL A 132 2.96 -13.76 0.27
N ASP A 133 1.84 -14.17 0.86
CA ASP A 133 1.13 -13.48 1.94
C ASP A 133 2.08 -13.12 3.11
N ARG A 134 2.87 -14.10 3.57
CA ARG A 134 3.84 -13.93 4.66
C ARG A 134 5.01 -13.03 4.24
N LEU A 135 5.48 -13.19 3.01
CA LEU A 135 6.59 -12.39 2.48
C LEU A 135 6.20 -10.91 2.29
N LEU A 136 4.96 -10.64 1.86
CA LEU A 136 4.45 -9.26 1.74
C LEU A 136 4.28 -8.60 3.10
N ARG A 137 3.81 -9.33 4.12
CA ARG A 137 3.79 -8.83 5.51
C ARG A 137 5.19 -8.48 6.00
N GLU A 138 6.18 -9.32 5.71
CA GLU A 138 7.55 -9.02 6.08
C GLU A 138 8.12 -7.80 5.32
N ALA A 139 7.86 -7.69 4.01
CA ALA A 139 8.26 -6.53 3.22
C ALA A 139 7.63 -5.24 3.79
N TYR A 140 6.33 -5.29 4.12
CA TYR A 140 5.59 -4.20 4.75
C TYR A 140 6.20 -3.79 6.10
N ASP A 141 6.53 -4.76 6.95
CA ASP A 141 7.18 -4.53 8.25
C ASP A 141 8.59 -3.91 8.11
N ARG A 142 9.25 -4.15 6.97
CA ARG A 142 10.53 -3.54 6.61
C ARG A 142 10.39 -2.19 5.90
N GLY A 143 9.16 -1.74 5.65
CA GLY A 143 8.85 -0.42 5.09
C GLY A 143 8.79 -0.35 3.56
N THR A 144 8.70 -1.49 2.86
CA THR A 144 8.29 -1.53 1.45
C THR A 144 6.91 -0.89 1.32
N LEU A 145 6.72 -0.03 0.32
CA LEU A 145 5.40 0.51 0.00
C LEU A 145 4.58 -0.57 -0.70
N LEU A 146 3.54 -1.04 -0.03
CA LEU A 146 2.55 -1.90 -0.66
C LEU A 146 1.48 -1.01 -1.31
N CYS A 147 1.17 -1.30 -2.57
CA CYS A 147 0.15 -0.60 -3.33
C CYS A 147 -0.75 -1.64 -4.01
N GLY A 148 -2.03 -1.35 -4.14
CA GLY A 148 -2.88 -2.16 -5.00
C GLY A 148 -4.11 -1.45 -5.47
N ILE A 149 -4.62 -1.93 -6.59
CA ILE A 149 -5.83 -1.41 -7.23
C ILE A 149 -6.92 -2.47 -7.30
N SER A 150 -8.17 -2.07 -7.06
CA SER A 150 -9.33 -2.97 -7.15
C SER A 150 -9.10 -4.19 -6.24
N ALA A 151 -9.00 -5.41 -6.78
CA ALA A 151 -8.63 -6.60 -6.02
C ALA A 151 -7.30 -6.47 -5.25
N GLY A 152 -6.33 -5.75 -5.81
CA GLY A 152 -5.10 -5.40 -5.12
C GLY A 152 -5.31 -4.44 -3.94
N ALA A 153 -6.30 -3.54 -4.00
CA ALA A 153 -6.65 -2.70 -2.85
C ALA A 153 -7.37 -3.53 -1.76
N ASN A 154 -8.27 -4.42 -2.20
CA ASN A 154 -9.05 -5.28 -1.32
C ASN A 154 -8.18 -6.18 -0.43
N CYS A 155 -7.11 -6.75 -0.97
CA CYS A 155 -6.38 -7.82 -0.30
C CYS A 155 -5.66 -7.38 1.00
N TRP A 156 -5.47 -6.08 1.21
CA TRP A 156 -4.66 -5.58 2.32
C TRP A 156 -5.41 -5.45 3.64
N ALA A 157 -6.73 -5.24 3.59
CA ALA A 157 -7.55 -5.03 4.79
C ALA A 157 -7.91 -6.34 5.50
N GLU A 158 -8.65 -6.30 6.60
CA GLU A 158 -9.18 -7.50 7.26
C GLU A 158 -10.29 -8.14 6.42
N GLY A 159 -11.10 -7.31 5.75
CA GLY A 159 -12.09 -7.76 4.79
C GLY A 159 -12.34 -6.75 3.67
N SER A 160 -13.11 -7.15 2.66
CA SER A 160 -13.37 -6.29 1.51
C SER A 160 -14.71 -6.58 0.83
N HIS A 161 -15.25 -5.60 0.14
CA HIS A 161 -16.35 -5.81 -0.81
C HIS A 161 -15.82 -6.28 -2.17
N THR A 162 -16.44 -7.31 -2.74
CA THR A 162 -15.92 -7.97 -3.95
C THR A 162 -17.03 -8.65 -4.76
N ASP A 163 -16.71 -8.94 -6.01
CA ASP A 163 -17.45 -9.72 -6.99
C ASP A 163 -16.73 -11.06 -7.31
N SER A 164 -15.76 -11.46 -6.47
CA SER A 164 -14.89 -12.64 -6.73
C SER A 164 -15.64 -13.95 -6.95
N PHE A 165 -16.91 -14.04 -6.54
CA PHE A 165 -17.76 -15.23 -6.64
C PHE A 165 -18.93 -15.04 -7.61
N GLY A 166 -18.84 -14.05 -8.52
CA GLY A 166 -19.89 -13.66 -9.44
C GLY A 166 -20.61 -12.41 -8.95
N PRO A 167 -21.77 -12.49 -8.27
CA PRO A 167 -22.44 -11.32 -7.73
C PRO A 167 -21.63 -10.57 -6.66
N LEU A 168 -21.98 -9.30 -6.45
CA LEU A 168 -21.46 -8.48 -5.36
C LEU A 168 -21.72 -9.12 -3.99
N THR A 169 -20.67 -9.18 -3.17
CA THR A 169 -20.66 -9.76 -1.84
C THR A 169 -19.49 -9.21 -1.03
N PHE A 170 -19.25 -9.76 0.16
CA PHE A 170 -18.12 -9.44 1.01
C PHE A 170 -17.18 -10.65 1.17
N LEU A 171 -15.92 -10.35 1.47
CA LEU A 171 -14.86 -11.33 1.72
C LEU A 171 -14.13 -10.95 3.02
N PRO A 172 -14.41 -11.62 4.15
CA PRO A 172 -13.76 -11.37 5.44
C PRO A 172 -12.46 -12.18 5.58
N ASP A 173 -11.60 -12.13 4.56
CA ASP A 173 -10.42 -12.99 4.43
C ASP A 173 -9.22 -12.25 3.81
N GLY A 174 -9.10 -10.94 4.06
CA GLY A 174 -7.93 -10.19 3.61
C GLY A 174 -6.68 -10.48 4.44
N LEU A 175 -5.56 -9.85 4.09
CA LEU A 175 -4.28 -10.07 4.77
C LEU A 175 -4.20 -9.40 6.15
N GLY A 176 -5.11 -8.48 6.48
CA GLY A 176 -5.11 -7.77 7.77
C GLY A 176 -3.84 -6.94 8.01
N LEU A 177 -3.34 -6.26 6.97
CA LEU A 177 -2.29 -5.25 7.08
C LEU A 177 -2.88 -3.87 7.40
N LEU A 178 -4.14 -3.65 7.00
CA LEU A 178 -4.96 -2.50 7.37
C LEU A 178 -6.17 -3.00 8.18
N SER A 179 -6.45 -2.37 9.31
CA SER A 179 -7.66 -2.69 10.10
C SER A 179 -8.92 -2.21 9.41
N GLY A 180 -10.02 -2.95 9.59
CA GLY A 180 -11.30 -2.63 8.96
C GLY A 180 -11.45 -3.24 7.56
N SER A 181 -12.34 -2.66 6.77
CA SER A 181 -12.64 -3.14 5.41
C SER A 181 -12.36 -2.13 4.30
N VAL A 182 -12.32 -2.62 3.06
CA VAL A 182 -12.11 -1.79 1.86
C VAL A 182 -13.18 -2.09 0.79
N CYS A 183 -13.65 -1.05 0.10
CA CYS A 183 -14.51 -1.15 -1.07
C CYS A 183 -14.01 -0.23 -2.21
N PRO A 184 -13.27 -0.75 -3.21
CA PRO A 184 -12.93 -0.04 -4.44
C PRO A 184 -14.16 0.07 -5.36
N HIS A 185 -14.07 0.83 -6.45
CA HIS A 185 -15.12 1.02 -7.45
C HIS A 185 -16.45 1.55 -6.87
N TYR A 186 -16.38 2.36 -5.82
CA TYR A 186 -17.55 2.69 -5.01
C TYR A 186 -18.67 3.42 -5.77
N ASP A 187 -18.34 4.09 -6.87
CA ASP A 187 -19.23 4.84 -7.76
C ASP A 187 -19.59 4.12 -9.07
N SER A 188 -18.78 3.17 -9.53
CA SER A 188 -18.87 2.68 -10.91
C SER A 188 -19.71 1.43 -11.12
N GLU A 189 -19.97 0.64 -10.08
CA GLU A 189 -20.77 -0.59 -10.19
C GLU A 189 -22.16 -0.47 -9.53
N PRO A 190 -23.25 -0.69 -10.29
CA PRO A 190 -24.61 -0.65 -9.74
C PRO A 190 -24.79 -1.54 -8.51
N GLY A 191 -25.26 -0.96 -7.41
CA GLY A 191 -25.52 -1.67 -6.15
C GLY A 191 -24.30 -1.88 -5.26
N ARG A 192 -23.09 -1.54 -5.69
CA ARG A 192 -21.87 -1.69 -4.88
C ARG A 192 -21.88 -0.85 -3.62
N ARG A 193 -22.23 0.43 -3.74
CA ARG A 193 -22.36 1.35 -2.60
C ARG A 193 -23.34 0.83 -1.54
N SER A 194 -24.57 0.54 -1.94
CA SER A 194 -25.61 0.06 -1.03
C SER A 194 -25.28 -1.31 -0.43
N SER A 195 -24.70 -2.23 -1.21
CA SER A 195 -24.28 -3.55 -0.74
C SER A 195 -23.15 -3.47 0.28
N TYR A 196 -22.14 -2.62 0.06
CA TYR A 196 -21.07 -2.40 1.03
C TYR A 196 -21.60 -1.78 2.33
N GLN A 197 -22.44 -0.74 2.23
CA GLN A 197 -23.08 -0.12 3.39
C GLN A 197 -23.89 -1.16 4.18
N ALA A 198 -24.64 -2.05 3.53
CA ALA A 198 -25.37 -3.13 4.19
C ALA A 198 -24.45 -4.14 4.89
N ALA A 199 -23.31 -4.49 4.27
CA ALA A 199 -22.33 -5.39 4.88
C ALA A 199 -21.73 -4.78 6.16
N VAL A 200 -21.45 -3.47 6.18
CA VAL A 200 -20.98 -2.76 7.37
C VAL A 200 -22.09 -2.63 8.42
N ALA A 201 -23.31 -2.26 8.01
CA ALA A 201 -24.46 -2.10 8.90
C ALA A 201 -24.80 -3.38 9.67
N THR A 202 -24.69 -4.54 9.00
CA THR A 202 -24.99 -5.86 9.56
C THR A 202 -23.82 -6.49 10.32
N GLY A 203 -22.65 -5.85 10.32
CA GLY A 203 -21.42 -6.38 10.92
C GLY A 203 -20.79 -7.54 10.13
N ALA A 204 -21.24 -7.81 8.90
CA ALA A 204 -20.60 -8.77 8.00
C ALA A 204 -19.21 -8.30 7.57
N LEU A 205 -19.01 -6.99 7.49
CA LEU A 205 -17.71 -6.34 7.43
C LEU A 205 -17.57 -5.34 8.58
N PRO A 206 -16.35 -5.13 9.11
CA PRO A 206 -16.07 -4.03 10.02
C PRO A 206 -16.24 -2.66 9.33
N ALA A 207 -16.14 -1.57 10.09
CA ALA A 207 -16.00 -0.24 9.51
C ALA A 207 -14.79 -0.16 8.57
N GLY A 208 -14.81 0.75 7.60
CA GLY A 208 -13.77 0.77 6.59
C GLY A 208 -13.78 1.95 5.63
N TRP A 209 -13.07 1.76 4.53
CA TRP A 209 -12.78 2.78 3.52
C TRP A 209 -13.39 2.40 2.18
N ALA A 210 -14.18 3.30 1.61
CA ALA A 210 -14.76 3.15 0.29
C ALA A 210 -14.10 4.15 -0.67
N LEU A 211 -13.55 3.65 -1.77
CA LEU A 211 -12.80 4.42 -2.76
C LEU A 211 -13.56 4.41 -4.08
N GLU A 212 -13.89 5.60 -4.58
CA GLU A 212 -14.34 5.79 -5.95
C GLU A 212 -13.18 5.63 -6.95
N ASP A 213 -13.51 5.43 -8.22
CA ASP A 213 -12.51 5.34 -9.28
C ASP A 213 -11.70 6.64 -9.39
N GLY A 214 -10.38 6.51 -9.59
CA GLY A 214 -9.48 7.67 -9.60
C GLY A 214 -9.10 8.23 -8.22
N VAL A 215 -9.47 7.58 -7.12
CA VAL A 215 -9.06 7.95 -5.75
C VAL A 215 -7.85 7.15 -5.30
N GLY A 216 -6.88 7.84 -4.69
CA GLY A 216 -5.75 7.24 -3.99
C GLY A 216 -5.78 7.59 -2.50
N ALA A 217 -5.51 6.61 -1.63
CA ALA A 217 -5.43 6.80 -0.19
C ALA A 217 -4.13 6.19 0.37
N LEU A 218 -3.31 7.01 1.03
CA LEU A 218 -2.07 6.56 1.67
C LEU A 218 -2.26 6.40 3.17
N PHE A 219 -1.83 5.24 3.66
CA PHE A 219 -1.79 4.91 5.07
C PHE A 219 -0.34 4.75 5.52
N MET A 220 -0.01 5.40 6.65
CA MET A 220 1.26 5.22 7.34
C MET A 220 1.00 4.68 8.74
N ALA A 221 1.61 3.55 9.07
CA ALA A 221 1.37 2.82 10.31
C ALA A 221 -0.13 2.57 10.60
N GLY A 222 -0.92 2.28 9.55
CA GLY A 222 -2.35 2.01 9.64
C GLY A 222 -3.24 3.26 9.74
N VAL A 223 -2.66 4.46 9.77
CA VAL A 223 -3.40 5.73 9.85
C VAL A 223 -3.47 6.36 8.46
N LEU A 224 -4.65 6.83 8.05
CA LEU A 224 -4.80 7.60 6.82
C LEU A 224 -4.04 8.93 6.93
N THR A 225 -3.12 9.18 6.01
CA THR A 225 -2.28 10.38 6.03
C THR A 225 -2.43 11.26 4.80
N GLU A 226 -2.85 10.68 3.68
CA GLU A 226 -3.04 11.44 2.45
C GLU A 226 -4.19 10.83 1.63
N THR A 227 -4.92 11.69 0.94
CA THR A 227 -5.95 11.32 -0.01
C THR A 227 -5.79 12.19 -1.23
N VAL A 228 -5.78 11.59 -2.40
CA VAL A 228 -5.68 12.28 -3.69
C VAL A 228 -6.79 11.83 -4.62
N THR A 229 -7.17 12.70 -5.54
CA THR A 229 -8.25 12.43 -6.50
C THR A 229 -7.81 12.83 -7.90
N ARG A 230 -8.09 12.00 -8.89
CA ARG A 230 -7.85 12.35 -10.31
C ARG A 230 -8.86 13.36 -10.83
N THR A 231 -10.11 13.28 -10.35
CA THR A 231 -11.17 14.21 -10.72
C THR A 231 -11.68 14.93 -9.47
N PRO A 232 -12.23 16.15 -9.60
CA PRO A 232 -12.86 16.85 -8.48
C PRO A 232 -14.08 16.14 -7.89
N GLN A 233 -14.67 15.20 -8.62
CA GLN A 233 -15.91 14.49 -8.23
C GLN A 233 -15.65 13.17 -7.51
N ALA A 234 -14.44 12.61 -7.63
CA ALA A 234 -14.09 11.34 -7.01
C ALA A 234 -13.74 11.54 -5.54
N HIS A 235 -14.25 10.68 -4.67
CA HIS A 235 -14.16 10.80 -3.22
C HIS A 235 -13.74 9.50 -2.52
N LEU A 236 -12.93 9.66 -1.48
CA LEU A 236 -12.75 8.65 -0.44
C LEU A 236 -13.86 8.83 0.59
N TYR A 237 -14.44 7.73 1.06
CA TYR A 237 -15.40 7.73 2.16
C TYR A 237 -14.92 6.84 3.30
N GLN A 238 -15.15 7.30 4.52
CA GLN A 238 -15.17 6.45 5.69
C GLN A 238 -16.61 5.97 5.93
N VAL A 239 -16.79 4.66 6.07
CA VAL A 239 -18.10 4.03 6.31
C VAL A 239 -18.06 3.31 7.65
N GLU A 240 -18.95 3.69 8.56
CA GLU A 240 -19.02 3.18 9.93
C GLU A 240 -20.47 2.80 10.26
N PRO A 241 -20.71 1.79 11.12
CA PRO A 241 -22.07 1.52 11.60
C PRO A 241 -22.61 2.72 12.38
N ASP A 242 -23.89 3.03 12.23
CA ASP A 242 -24.52 4.16 12.93
C ASP A 242 -24.99 3.83 14.36
N GLY A 243 -25.10 2.54 14.68
CA GLY A 243 -25.60 1.99 15.95
C GLY A 243 -27.00 1.35 15.85
N ASP A 244 -27.74 1.63 14.78
CA ASP A 244 -29.16 1.31 14.59
C ASP A 244 -29.41 0.57 13.26
N SER A 245 -28.55 -0.40 12.93
CA SER A 245 -28.61 -1.22 11.71
C SER A 245 -28.46 -0.44 10.39
N GLY A 246 -27.92 0.79 10.45
CA GLY A 246 -27.53 1.58 9.29
C GLY A 246 -26.03 1.92 9.30
N VAL A 247 -25.65 2.91 8.50
CA VAL A 247 -24.27 3.40 8.44
C VAL A 247 -24.21 4.92 8.43
N LYS A 248 -23.11 5.45 8.95
CA LYS A 248 -22.63 6.81 8.70
C LYS A 248 -21.57 6.75 7.62
N GLU A 249 -21.78 7.53 6.59
CA GLU A 249 -20.83 7.71 5.50
C GLU A 249 -20.29 9.14 5.54
N ARG A 250 -18.97 9.28 5.54
CA ARG A 250 -18.29 10.57 5.60
C ARG A 250 -17.26 10.68 4.49
N ALA A 251 -17.47 11.62 3.58
CA ALA A 251 -16.46 11.97 2.58
C ALA A 251 -15.21 12.53 3.27
N VAL A 252 -14.05 12.07 2.81
CA VAL A 252 -12.74 12.53 3.26
C VAL A 252 -12.19 13.51 2.23
N PRO A 253 -11.73 14.71 2.64
CA PRO A 253 -11.11 15.64 1.70
C PRO A 253 -9.89 15.02 1.01
N GLY A 254 -9.84 15.14 -0.31
CA GLY A 254 -8.71 14.72 -1.13
C GLY A 254 -8.10 15.89 -1.89
N PHE A 255 -6.82 15.80 -2.19
CA PHE A 255 -6.11 16.76 -3.03
C PHE A 255 -6.22 16.36 -4.51
N PRO A 256 -6.69 17.24 -5.40
CA PRO A 256 -6.68 16.95 -6.83
C PRO A 256 -5.24 16.74 -7.33
N LEU A 257 -5.02 15.66 -8.07
CA LEU A 257 -3.79 15.48 -8.84
C LEU A 257 -3.85 16.41 -10.05
N LEU A 258 -3.09 17.51 -9.99
CA LEU A 258 -2.97 18.48 -11.08
C LEU A 258 -1.68 18.21 -11.82
N GLY A 259 -1.77 17.72 -13.06
CA GLY A 259 -0.58 17.51 -13.91
C GLY A 259 0.56 16.76 -13.21
N THR A 260 1.79 16.91 -13.69
CA THR A 260 2.96 16.17 -13.17
C THR A 260 3.10 16.29 -11.65
N VAL A 261 3.33 15.15 -10.97
CA VAL A 261 3.38 14.99 -9.50
C VAL A 261 4.26 15.98 -8.73
N ALA A 262 5.24 16.59 -9.40
CA ALA A 262 6.06 17.66 -8.84
C ALA A 262 5.24 18.88 -8.35
N GLU A 263 4.15 19.22 -9.05
CA GLU A 263 3.30 20.37 -8.71
C GLU A 263 2.37 20.04 -7.53
N THR A 264 1.87 18.81 -7.47
CA THR A 264 0.98 18.35 -6.40
C THR A 264 1.73 18.19 -5.06
N LEU A 265 2.95 17.62 -5.07
CA LEU A 265 3.79 17.52 -3.87
C LEU A 265 4.30 18.90 -3.39
N ALA A 266 4.41 19.88 -4.27
CA ALA A 266 4.75 21.26 -3.90
C ALA A 266 3.56 21.98 -3.23
N ALA A 267 2.33 21.73 -3.68
CA ALA A 267 1.11 22.30 -3.13
C ALA A 267 0.73 21.71 -1.75
N GLY A 268 1.04 20.43 -1.48
CA GLY A 268 0.71 19.73 -0.23
C GLY A 268 1.65 19.92 0.97
N ARG A 269 2.72 20.72 0.84
CA ARG A 269 3.76 20.89 1.89
C ARG A 269 3.42 21.86 3.03
N SER A 270 2.23 22.46 3.05
CA SER A 270 1.75 23.18 4.24
C SER A 270 1.13 22.20 5.24
N LEU A 271 1.98 21.56 6.04
CA LEU A 271 1.54 20.83 7.24
C LEU A 271 0.69 21.77 8.12
N PRO A 272 -0.51 21.38 8.58
CA PRO A 272 -1.22 22.15 9.59
C PRO A 272 -0.38 22.18 10.89
N PRO A 273 -0.43 23.27 11.67
CA PRO A 273 0.33 23.35 12.92
C PRO A 273 -0.08 22.22 13.86
N ALA A 274 0.93 21.58 14.46
CA ALA A 274 0.74 20.60 15.52
C ALA A 274 -0.17 21.18 16.61
N PHE A 275 -1.18 20.41 17.03
CA PHE A 275 -2.10 20.77 18.11
C PHE A 275 -1.36 21.30 19.35
N PRO A 276 -1.93 22.28 20.08
CA PRO A 276 -1.28 22.84 21.27
C PRO A 276 -1.19 21.78 22.38
N PRO A 277 -0.19 21.87 23.27
CA PRO A 277 0.00 20.89 24.33
C PRO A 277 -1.20 20.90 25.28
N LEU A 278 -1.66 19.70 25.64
CA LEU A 278 -2.63 19.49 26.72
C LEU A 278 -2.08 20.16 27.99
N GLY A 279 -2.84 21.15 28.48
CA GLY A 279 -2.55 21.86 29.73
C GLY A 279 -2.61 20.93 30.94
N ARG A 280 -1.82 21.32 31.94
CA ARG A 280 -1.70 20.69 33.26
C ARG A 280 -3.00 20.66 34.05
#